data_AF-A0A3G8YUR6-F1
#
_entry.id   AF-A0A3G8YUR6-F1
#
_cell.length_a   1.000
_cell.length_b   1.000
_cell.length_c   1.000
_cell.angle_alpha   90.00
_cell.angle_beta   90.00
_cell.angle_gamma   90.00
#
_symmetry.space_group_name_H-M   'P 1'
#
loop_
_entity.id
_entity.type
_entity.pdbx_description
1 polymer ?
#
loop_
_entity_poly.entity_id
_entity_poly.type
_entity_poly.pdbx_seq_one_letter_code
_entity_poly.pdbx_strand_id
1 'polypeptide(L)'
;MKKLSFLALAGLLALVSCGSGTSQSAAVPYSAVGTWDIRVLPIGQTQVLNDGYAVWISQGDKGELDGSWYDLDSTYLGRAVGNAKAGTVKLTTGNSFISVTDGAFSDNSFKGHYEAGSYGLPDNAKGQFQMTRR
;
A
#
# COMPACT_ATOMS: atom_id res chain seq x y z
N MET A 1 -68.63 27.29 -28.47
CA MET A 1 -68.88 25.97 -29.08
C MET A 1 -67.76 25.04 -28.67
N LYS A 2 -68.06 23.98 -27.91
CA LYS A 2 -67.10 22.95 -27.49
C LYS A 2 -66.99 21.93 -28.63
N LYS A 3 -65.77 21.65 -29.12
CA LYS A 3 -65.50 20.47 -29.96
C LYS A 3 -64.65 19.51 -29.14
N LEU A 4 -65.15 18.30 -29.03
CA LEU A 4 -64.56 17.19 -28.30
C LEU A 4 -63.92 16.22 -29.28
N SER A 5 -62.79 15.66 -28.84
CA SER A 5 -62.24 14.34 -29.21
C SER A 5 -61.60 14.26 -30.61
N PHE A 6 -60.54 13.48 -30.88
CA PHE A 6 -60.28 12.08 -30.52
C PHE A 6 -58.79 11.68 -30.62
N LEU A 7 -58.40 10.73 -29.74
CA LEU A 7 -57.30 9.74 -29.73
C LEU A 7 -56.16 9.79 -30.77
N ALA A 8 -54.92 9.63 -30.28
CA ALA A 8 -53.96 8.65 -30.82
C ALA A 8 -52.99 8.17 -29.73
N LEU A 9 -53.05 6.86 -29.49
CA LEU A 9 -52.26 6.01 -28.62
C LEU A 9 -50.92 5.68 -29.30
N ALA A 10 -49.78 5.87 -28.62
CA ALA A 10 -48.64 4.94 -28.65
C ALA A 10 -47.41 5.52 -27.93
N GLY A 11 -46.90 4.75 -26.98
CA GLY A 11 -45.48 4.41 -26.93
C GLY A 11 -44.50 5.52 -26.56
N LEU A 12 -44.21 5.63 -25.27
CA LEU A 12 -42.80 5.60 -24.86
C LEU A 12 -42.69 4.91 -23.50
N LEU A 13 -42.21 3.68 -23.53
CA LEU A 13 -41.68 2.96 -22.38
C LEU A 13 -40.52 3.80 -21.80
N ALA A 14 -40.81 4.60 -20.77
CA ALA A 14 -39.76 5.07 -19.89
C ALA A 14 -39.39 3.90 -18.98
N LEU A 15 -38.44 3.08 -19.45
CA LEU A 15 -37.60 2.27 -18.59
C LEU A 15 -36.93 3.24 -17.61
N VAL A 16 -37.51 3.42 -16.43
CA VAL A 16 -36.75 3.83 -15.26
C VAL A 16 -35.84 2.64 -14.96
N SER A 17 -34.67 2.62 -15.59
CA SER A 17 -33.61 1.76 -15.10
C SER A 17 -33.33 2.25 -13.68
N CYS A 18 -33.65 1.40 -12.71
CA CYS A 18 -33.05 1.46 -11.40
C CYS A 18 -31.56 1.17 -11.65
N GLY A 19 -30.81 2.22 -11.98
CA GLY A 19 -29.38 2.17 -12.17
C GLY A 19 -28.79 1.52 -10.94
N SER A 20 -28.16 0.37 -11.15
CA SER A 20 -27.49 -0.43 -10.15
C SER A 20 -26.57 0.45 -9.30
N GLY A 21 -27.07 0.79 -8.10
CA GLY A 21 -26.24 1.18 -6.98
C GLY A 21 -25.45 -0.04 -6.54
N THR A 22 -24.34 -0.30 -7.21
CA THR A 22 -23.20 -0.94 -6.57
C THR A 22 -22.14 0.13 -6.53
N SER A 23 -21.99 0.72 -5.35
CA SER A 23 -20.92 1.62 -4.99
C SER A 23 -19.65 1.19 -5.71
N GLN A 24 -19.22 1.97 -6.72
CA GLN A 24 -17.79 2.11 -6.90
C GLN A 24 -17.33 2.60 -5.55
N SER A 25 -16.79 1.69 -4.74
CA SER A 25 -15.95 2.07 -3.61
C SER A 25 -14.95 3.00 -4.24
N ALA A 26 -15.15 4.31 -4.05
CA ALA A 26 -14.16 5.29 -4.44
C ALA A 26 -12.88 4.75 -3.83
N ALA A 27 -11.91 4.39 -4.67
CA ALA A 27 -10.62 3.94 -4.20
C ALA A 27 -10.11 5.12 -3.37
N VAL A 28 -10.27 5.03 -2.06
CA VAL A 28 -9.72 6.02 -1.16
C VAL A 28 -8.25 6.04 -1.51
N PRO A 29 -7.67 7.19 -1.88
CA PRO A 29 -6.26 7.24 -2.21
C PRO A 29 -5.52 6.89 -0.92
N TYR A 30 -5.07 5.64 -0.79
CA TYR A 30 -4.18 5.27 0.28
C TYR A 30 -2.88 6.03 0.06
N SER A 31 -2.47 6.76 1.09
CA SER A 31 -1.19 7.48 1.10
C SER A 31 -0.25 6.71 2.00
N ALA A 32 0.87 6.24 1.44
CA ALA A 32 1.93 5.66 2.23
C ALA A 32 2.73 6.73 2.98
N VAL A 33 2.64 8.02 2.65
CA VAL A 33 3.36 9.10 3.35
C VAL A 33 3.11 9.06 4.87
N GLY A 34 4.17 9.14 5.68
CA GLY A 34 4.09 9.10 7.13
C GLY A 34 5.20 8.27 7.78
N THR A 35 5.03 7.99 9.07
CA THR A 35 5.94 7.13 9.84
C THR A 35 5.37 5.73 9.95
N TRP A 36 6.20 4.73 9.71
CA TRP A 36 5.81 3.33 9.69
C TRP A 36 6.80 2.48 10.46
N ASP A 37 6.32 1.83 11.51
CA ASP A 37 7.09 0.87 12.29
C ASP A 37 7.32 -0.39 11.45
N ILE A 38 8.57 -0.88 11.42
CA ILE A 38 9.02 -2.02 10.61
C ILE A 38 9.17 -3.23 11.51
N ARG A 39 8.74 -4.39 10.98
CA ARG A 39 8.97 -5.70 11.59
C ARG A 39 9.44 -6.70 10.54
N VAL A 40 10.58 -7.33 10.79
CA VAL A 40 11.18 -8.35 9.93
C VAL A 40 11.15 -9.71 10.63
N LEU A 41 10.46 -10.67 10.02
CA LEU A 41 10.21 -12.01 10.56
C LEU A 41 10.82 -13.07 9.62
N PRO A 42 12.00 -13.63 9.93
CA PRO A 42 12.58 -14.70 9.12
C PRO A 42 11.73 -15.96 9.12
N ILE A 43 11.79 -16.74 8.04
CA ILE A 43 11.16 -18.07 8.00
C ILE A 43 11.76 -18.95 9.11
N GLY A 44 10.90 -19.61 9.89
CA GLY A 44 11.30 -20.55 10.93
C GLY A 44 11.74 -19.90 12.25
N GLN A 45 11.62 -18.58 12.39
CA GLN A 45 11.94 -17.87 13.63
C GLN A 45 10.68 -17.21 14.21
N THR A 46 10.56 -17.24 15.53
CA THR A 46 9.54 -16.49 16.29
C THR A 46 10.02 -15.10 16.73
N GLN A 47 11.31 -14.81 16.54
CA GLN A 47 11.92 -13.56 16.94
C GLN A 47 11.85 -12.51 15.81
N VAL A 48 11.50 -11.29 16.18
CA VAL A 48 11.64 -10.12 15.33
C VAL A 48 13.13 -9.82 15.21
N LEU A 49 13.69 -9.91 14.01
CA LEU A 49 15.13 -9.65 13.82
C LEU A 49 15.45 -8.17 13.64
N ASN A 50 14.45 -7.32 13.49
CA ASN A 50 14.68 -5.91 13.26
C ASN A 50 13.45 -5.09 13.63
N ASP A 51 13.67 -4.12 14.50
CA ASP A 51 12.71 -3.09 14.87
C ASP A 51 13.32 -1.73 14.55
N GLY A 52 12.53 -0.90 13.89
CA GLY A 52 12.88 0.45 13.49
C GLY A 52 11.69 1.08 12.79
N TYR A 53 11.86 2.24 12.17
CA TYR A 53 10.78 2.86 11.42
C TYR A 53 11.28 3.57 10.17
N ALA A 54 10.46 3.51 9.11
CA ALA A 54 10.65 4.33 7.94
C ALA A 54 9.82 5.61 8.06
N VAL A 55 10.38 6.72 7.57
CA VAL A 55 9.67 7.98 7.38
C VAL A 55 9.65 8.28 5.89
N TRP A 56 8.45 8.24 5.29
CA TRP A 56 8.22 8.67 3.91
C TRP A 56 7.58 10.04 3.91
N ILE A 57 8.23 11.02 3.30
CA ILE A 57 7.78 12.42 3.33
C ILE A 57 7.02 12.84 2.07
N SER A 58 7.11 12.05 1.01
CA SER A 58 6.42 12.30 -0.25
C SER A 58 6.07 10.99 -0.95
N GLN A 59 5.04 11.04 -1.78
CA GLN A 59 4.62 9.96 -2.67
C GLN A 59 4.41 10.56 -4.07
N GLY A 60 5.10 10.02 -5.07
CA GLY A 60 4.94 10.41 -6.46
C GLY A 60 3.62 9.91 -7.06
N ASP A 61 3.25 10.43 -8.22
CA ASP A 61 2.00 10.09 -8.90
C ASP A 61 1.89 8.61 -9.29
N LYS A 62 3.03 7.91 -9.48
CA LYS A 62 3.06 6.47 -9.74
C LYS A 62 3.34 5.65 -8.47
N GLY A 63 3.22 6.27 -7.30
CA GLY A 63 3.37 5.64 -6.01
C GLY A 63 4.80 5.54 -5.51
N GLU A 64 5.78 6.17 -6.18
CA GLU A 64 7.18 6.17 -5.73
C GLU A 64 7.31 6.81 -4.35
N LEU A 65 8.07 6.17 -3.47
CA LEU A 65 8.34 6.61 -2.11
C LEU A 65 9.85 6.77 -1.95
N ASP A 66 10.26 7.89 -1.37
CA ASP A 66 11.64 8.13 -0.95
C ASP A 66 11.64 8.65 0.48
N GLY A 67 12.52 8.12 1.30
CA GLY A 67 12.48 8.33 2.73
C GLY A 67 13.71 7.83 3.46
N SER A 68 13.64 7.95 4.77
CA SER A 68 14.71 7.61 5.69
C SER A 68 14.29 6.48 6.61
N TRP A 69 15.26 5.69 7.03
CA TRP A 69 15.08 4.59 7.95
C TRP A 69 15.88 4.83 9.23
N TYR A 70 15.24 4.57 10.36
CA TYR A 70 15.78 4.76 11.69
C TYR A 70 15.62 3.50 12.53
N ASP A 71 16.46 3.34 13.55
CA ASP A 71 16.21 2.40 14.65
C ASP A 71 15.16 2.95 15.63
N LEU A 72 14.84 2.20 16.69
CA LEU A 72 13.87 2.62 17.71
C LEU A 72 14.33 3.82 18.55
N ASP A 73 15.64 4.07 18.63
CA ASP A 73 16.25 5.19 19.37
C ASP A 73 16.41 6.45 18.49
N SER A 74 15.79 6.45 17.30
CA SER A 74 15.85 7.54 16.32
C SER A 74 17.22 7.79 15.69
N THR A 75 18.14 6.81 15.73
CA THR A 75 19.40 6.85 15.00
C THR A 75 19.14 6.59 13.51
N TYR A 76 19.70 7.42 12.65
CA TYR A 76 19.63 7.22 11.20
C TYR A 76 20.41 5.95 10.79
N LEU A 77 19.71 4.99 10.19
CA LEU A 77 20.30 3.75 9.69
C LEU A 77 20.57 3.81 8.19
N GLY A 78 19.74 4.51 7.42
CA GLY A 78 19.90 4.59 5.97
C GLY A 78 18.65 5.02 5.21
N ARG A 79 18.56 4.59 3.96
CA ARG A 79 17.50 5.02 3.02
C ARG A 79 16.38 3.98 2.93
N ALA A 80 15.14 4.44 2.93
CA ALA A 80 13.95 3.65 2.65
C ALA A 80 13.32 4.12 1.34
N VAL A 81 13.32 3.27 0.31
CA VAL A 81 12.63 3.52 -0.96
C VAL A 81 11.50 2.54 -1.15
N GLY A 82 10.48 2.89 -1.91
CA GLY A 82 9.38 1.97 -2.20
C GLY A 82 8.54 2.41 -3.39
N ASN A 83 7.57 1.58 -3.74
CA ASN A 83 6.50 1.96 -4.63
C ASN A 83 5.19 1.41 -4.06
N ALA A 84 4.32 2.33 -3.64
CA ALA A 84 3.06 2.03 -3.01
C ALA A 84 2.13 1.22 -3.93
N LYS A 85 2.10 1.56 -5.23
CA LYS A 85 1.29 0.91 -6.25
C LYS A 85 1.82 -0.45 -6.67
N ALA A 86 3.14 -0.61 -6.73
CA ALA A 86 3.79 -1.88 -7.08
C ALA A 86 3.96 -2.80 -5.87
N GLY A 87 3.69 -2.33 -4.64
CA GLY A 87 3.83 -3.14 -3.45
C GLY A 87 5.27 -3.42 -3.06
N THR A 88 6.21 -2.54 -3.39
CA THR A 88 7.64 -2.77 -3.15
C THR A 88 8.20 -1.85 -2.08
N VAL A 89 9.14 -2.36 -1.29
CA VAL A 89 9.90 -1.61 -0.28
C VAL A 89 11.34 -2.10 -0.30
N LYS A 90 12.30 -1.18 -0.20
CA LYS A 90 13.71 -1.51 -0.01
C LYS A 90 14.32 -0.61 1.06
N LEU A 91 14.91 -1.23 2.06
CA LEU A 91 15.67 -0.58 3.13
C LEU A 91 17.16 -0.85 2.89
N THR A 92 18.00 0.19 2.93
CA THR A 92 19.44 0.06 2.64
C THR A 92 20.27 0.74 3.73
N THR A 93 21.25 0.03 4.29
CA THR A 93 22.29 0.57 5.19
C THR A 93 23.68 0.15 4.67
N GLY A 94 24.49 1.11 4.21
CA GLY A 94 25.77 0.80 3.56
C GLY A 94 25.60 -0.23 2.43
N ASN A 95 26.27 -1.39 2.57
CA ASN A 95 26.20 -2.51 1.63
C ASN A 95 25.08 -3.53 1.93
N SER A 96 24.35 -3.38 3.04
CA SER A 96 23.31 -4.32 3.47
C SER A 96 21.92 -3.81 3.08
N PHE A 97 21.02 -4.73 2.73
CA PHE A 97 19.66 -4.36 2.33
C PHE A 97 18.61 -5.40 2.76
N ILE A 98 17.37 -4.92 2.85
CA ILE A 98 16.15 -5.73 2.89
C ILE A 98 15.28 -5.25 1.72
N SER A 99 14.84 -6.17 0.86
CA SER A 99 14.03 -5.85 -0.31
C SER A 99 12.77 -6.70 -0.34
N VAL A 100 11.62 -6.05 -0.50
CA VAL A 100 10.29 -6.64 -0.66
C VAL A 100 9.82 -6.38 -2.09
N THR A 101 9.44 -7.45 -2.79
CA THR A 101 9.04 -7.39 -4.21
C THR A 101 7.58 -7.75 -4.45
N ASP A 102 6.85 -8.24 -3.43
CA ASP A 102 5.48 -8.76 -3.55
C ASP A 102 4.55 -8.37 -2.38
N GLY A 103 4.60 -7.11 -1.95
CA GLY A 103 3.77 -6.62 -0.84
C GLY A 103 2.46 -5.93 -1.25
N ALA A 104 1.69 -5.52 -0.24
CA ALA A 104 0.49 -4.70 -0.43
C ALA A 104 0.40 -3.62 0.65
N PHE A 105 0.28 -2.36 0.22
CA PHE A 105 -0.05 -1.24 1.10
C PHE A 105 -1.56 -1.18 1.34
N SER A 106 -1.95 -0.93 2.57
CA SER A 106 -3.31 -0.64 3.03
C SER A 106 -3.30 0.59 3.93
N ASP A 107 -4.46 1.01 4.45
CA ASP A 107 -4.60 2.24 5.25
C ASP A 107 -3.61 2.34 6.43
N ASN A 108 -3.33 1.22 7.09
CA ASN A 108 -2.48 1.15 8.27
C ASN A 108 -1.43 0.04 8.26
N SER A 109 -1.37 -0.79 7.21
CA SER A 109 -0.47 -1.93 7.18
C SER A 109 0.15 -2.17 5.81
N PHE A 110 1.39 -2.64 5.82
CA PHE A 110 2.09 -3.21 4.67
C PHE A 110 2.54 -4.62 5.05
N LYS A 111 2.36 -5.58 4.15
CA LYS A 111 2.88 -6.95 4.33
C LYS A 111 3.41 -7.45 2.98
N GLY A 112 4.55 -8.12 3.00
CA GLY A 112 5.12 -8.79 1.84
C GLY A 112 6.21 -9.78 2.25
N HIS A 113 6.81 -10.45 1.28
CA HIS A 113 7.99 -11.28 1.52
C HIS A 113 9.24 -10.48 1.22
N TYR A 114 10.29 -10.70 2.02
CA TYR A 114 11.57 -10.05 1.78
C TYR A 114 12.66 -11.03 1.34
N GLU A 115 13.65 -10.47 0.66
CA GLU A 115 14.98 -11.00 0.46
C GLU A 115 15.98 -10.04 1.12
N ALA A 116 16.90 -10.57 1.92
CA ALA A 116 17.94 -9.79 2.57
C ALA A 116 19.32 -10.05 1.97
N GLY A 117 20.11 -8.98 1.81
CA GLY A 117 21.54 -9.03 1.53
C GLY A 117 22.33 -8.55 2.74
N SER A 118 23.20 -9.42 3.27
CA SER A 118 24.19 -9.18 4.34
C SER A 118 23.71 -8.43 5.60
N TYR A 119 22.40 -8.33 5.85
CA TYR A 119 21.79 -7.56 6.94
C TYR A 119 21.81 -8.33 8.28
N GLY A 120 22.97 -8.90 8.67
CA GLY A 120 23.05 -9.80 9.82
C GLY A 120 22.22 -11.10 9.66
N LEU A 121 21.74 -11.34 8.44
CA LEU A 121 20.97 -12.49 8.00
C LEU A 121 21.85 -13.37 7.09
N PRO A 122 21.64 -14.69 7.06
CA PRO A 122 22.27 -15.55 6.05
C PRO A 122 22.03 -15.00 4.64
N ASP A 123 22.98 -15.20 3.74
CA ASP A 123 22.83 -14.79 2.33
C ASP A 123 21.55 -15.39 1.74
N ASN A 124 20.75 -14.55 1.07
CA ASN A 124 19.45 -14.91 0.50
C ASN A 124 18.39 -15.33 1.54
N ALA A 125 18.49 -14.85 2.78
CA ALA A 125 17.45 -15.07 3.78
C ALA A 125 16.11 -14.52 3.29
N LYS A 126 15.06 -15.34 3.47
CA LYS A 126 13.68 -15.01 3.13
C LYS A 126 12.81 -15.01 4.38
N GLY A 127 11.77 -14.19 4.36
CA GLY A 127 10.87 -14.02 5.50
C GLY A 127 9.67 -13.14 5.18
N GLN A 128 8.89 -12.85 6.22
CA GLN A 128 7.82 -11.87 6.16
C GLN A 128 8.36 -10.51 6.58
N PHE A 129 7.96 -9.49 5.84
CA PHE A 129 8.18 -8.10 6.15
C PHE A 129 6.84 -7.45 6.41
N GLN A 130 6.74 -6.73 7.51
CA GLN A 130 5.52 -6.05 7.91
C GLN A 130 5.86 -4.61 8.27
N MET A 131 4.98 -3.68 7.90
CA MET A 131 5.01 -2.33 8.43
C MET A 131 3.64 -1.94 8.95
N THR A 132 3.60 -1.19 10.04
CA THR A 132 2.37 -0.62 10.59
C THR A 132 2.52 0.88 10.71
N ARG A 133 1.49 1.62 10.30
CA ARG A 133 1.50 3.07 10.44
C ARG A 133 1.48 3.46 11.92
N ARG A 134 2.36 4.37 12.31
CA ARG A 134 2.44 4.92 13.67
C ARG A 134 1.40 6.03 13.90
#